data_AF-A0A511AXX1-F1
#
_entry.id   AF-A0A511AXX1-F1
#
_cell.length_a   1.000
_cell.length_b   1.000
_cell.length_c   1.000
_cell.angle_alpha   90.00
_cell.angle_beta   90.00
_cell.angle_gamma   90.00
#
_symmetry.space_group_name_H-M   'P 1'
#
loop_
_entity.id
_entity.type
_entity.pdbx_description
1 polymer ?
#
loop_
_entity_poly.entity_id
_entity_poly.type
_entity_poly.pdbx_seq_one_letter_code
_entity_poly.pdbx_strand_id
1 'polypeptide(L)'
;MNCVQPGLIDTAQIRRLYPGDERRTFAEREIVLRDFGEPQDVANMVSFLASPRTHYITGAVIPAFMFDEYAMFADQAIAPARAVVKLPDGVR
;
A
#
# COMPACT_ATOMS: atom_id res chain seq x y z
N MET A 1 -13.51 6.28 -9.88
CA MET A 1 -12.60 6.73 -8.81
C MET A 1 -12.28 5.51 -7.97
N ASN A 2 -10.99 5.24 -7.73
CA ASN A 2 -10.54 4.11 -6.91
C ASN A 2 -9.60 4.61 -5.82
N CYS A 3 -9.41 3.79 -4.79
CA CYS A 3 -8.47 4.04 -3.71
C CYS A 3 -7.43 2.93 -3.69
N VAL A 4 -6.16 3.29 -3.55
CA VAL A 4 -5.09 2.36 -3.17
C VAL A 4 -4.82 2.53 -1.68
N GLN A 5 -4.81 1.42 -0.97
CA GLN A 5 -4.50 1.34 0.45
C GLN A 5 -3.11 0.71 0.59
N PRO A 6 -2.02 1.48 0.66
CA PRO A 6 -0.67 0.94 0.82
C PRO A 6 -0.39 0.57 2.28
N GLY A 7 0.60 -0.30 2.44
CA GLY A 7 1.11 -0.71 3.76
C GLY A 7 2.27 0.17 4.21
N LEU A 8 3.22 -0.43 4.92
CA LEU A 8 4.51 0.20 5.20
C LEU A 8 5.33 0.21 3.90
N ILE A 9 5.55 1.43 3.39
CA ILE A 9 6.32 1.69 2.17
C ILE A 9 7.58 2.47 2.54
N ASP A 10 8.72 2.09 1.97
CA ASP A 10 10.02 2.70 2.25
C ASP A 10 10.14 4.15 1.75
N THR A 11 9.53 5.06 2.50
CA THR A 11 9.52 6.50 2.26
C THR A 11 10.35 7.21 3.33
N ALA A 12 10.71 8.48 3.07
CA ALA A 12 11.45 9.28 4.05
C ALA A 12 10.72 9.40 5.40
N GLN A 13 9.38 9.42 5.42
CA GLN A 13 8.59 9.42 6.65
C GLN A 13 8.73 8.08 7.38
N ILE A 14 8.55 6.96 6.68
CA ILE A 14 8.61 5.62 7.29
C ILE A 14 10.01 5.32 7.83
N ARG A 15 11.08 5.72 7.11
CA ARG A 15 12.46 5.59 7.60
C ARG A 15 12.72 6.35 8.91
N ARG A 16 12.01 7.46 9.16
CA ARG A 16 12.09 8.21 10.42
C ARG A 16 11.33 7.52 11.57
N LEU A 17 10.26 6.79 11.24
CA LEU A 17 9.44 6.06 12.21
C LEU A 17 10.05 4.69 12.59
N TYR A 18 10.90 4.12 11.74
CA TYR A 18 11.58 2.85 11.95
C TYR A 18 13.11 3.00 11.76
N PRO A 19 13.80 3.70 12.67
CA PRO A 19 15.25 3.89 12.58
C PRO A 19 16.04 2.61 12.90
N GLY A 20 17.29 2.54 12.42
CA GLY A 20 18.19 1.43 12.71
C GLY A 20 17.66 0.08 12.24
N ASP A 21 17.70 -0.93 13.11
CA ASP A 21 17.23 -2.29 12.82
C ASP A 21 15.71 -2.48 13.03
N GLU A 22 14.98 -1.47 13.52
CA GLU A 22 13.55 -1.59 13.84
C GLU A 22 12.71 -1.99 12.62
N ARG A 23 13.03 -1.48 11.42
CA ARG A 23 12.39 -1.91 10.16
C ARG A 23 12.52 -3.42 9.98
N ARG A 24 13.75 -3.95 10.10
CA ARG A 24 14.02 -5.38 9.87
C ARG A 24 13.29 -6.22 10.91
N THR A 25 13.41 -5.88 12.19
CA THR A 25 12.76 -6.62 13.28
C THR A 25 11.24 -6.60 13.15
N PHE A 26 10.65 -5.47 12.78
CA PHE A 26 9.21 -5.39 12.53
C PHE A 26 8.81 -6.24 11.32
N ALA A 27 9.52 -6.09 10.20
CA ALA A 27 9.18 -6.79 8.96
C ALA A 27 9.30 -8.31 9.09
N GLU A 28 10.33 -8.81 9.77
CA GLU A 28 10.51 -10.24 10.05
C GLU A 28 9.35 -10.84 10.87
N ARG A 29 8.72 -10.03 11.73
CA ARG A 29 7.64 -10.47 12.62
C ARG A 29 6.25 -10.31 12.00
N GLU A 30 6.00 -9.19 11.32
CA GLU A 30 4.66 -8.75 10.93
C GLU A 30 4.36 -8.88 9.43
N ILE A 31 5.41 -9.00 8.59
CA ILE A 31 5.27 -8.98 7.14
C ILE A 31 5.70 -10.32 6.57
N VAL A 32 4.79 -11.00 5.86
CA VAL A 32 5.05 -12.32 5.26
C VAL A 32 6.25 -12.30 4.30
N LEU A 33 6.43 -11.19 3.55
CA LEU A 33 7.57 -10.98 2.65
C LEU A 33 8.85 -10.52 3.37
N ARG A 34 8.80 -10.31 4.69
CA ARG A 34 9.91 -9.94 5.57
C ARG A 34 10.61 -8.63 5.22
N ASP A 35 9.95 -7.76 4.46
CA ASP A 35 10.41 -6.40 4.21
C ASP A 35 9.25 -5.44 3.94
N PHE A 36 9.51 -4.14 4.05
CA PHE A 36 8.57 -3.09 3.68
C PHE A 36 8.45 -3.03 2.16
N GLY A 37 7.30 -2.57 1.66
CA GLY A 37 7.13 -2.34 0.23
C GLY A 37 7.98 -1.17 -0.25
N GLU A 38 8.24 -1.12 -1.55
CA GLU A 38 8.92 -0.01 -2.20
C GLU A 38 7.90 0.97 -2.79
N PRO A 39 8.25 2.27 -2.97
CA PRO A 39 7.36 3.23 -3.63
C PRO A 39 6.86 2.73 -5.00
N GLN A 40 7.67 1.92 -5.69
CA GLN A 40 7.33 1.35 -6.99
C GLN A 40 6.15 0.36 -6.92
N ASP A 41 5.96 -0.35 -5.81
CA ASP A 41 4.83 -1.28 -5.64
C ASP A 41 3.49 -0.53 -5.71
N VAL A 42 3.43 0.64 -5.05
CA VAL A 42 2.26 1.53 -5.11
C VAL A 42 2.14 2.17 -6.49
N ALA A 43 3.25 2.64 -7.07
CA ALA A 43 3.24 3.29 -8.38
C ALA A 43 2.75 2.34 -9.49
N ASN A 44 3.12 1.07 -9.43
CA ASN A 44 2.66 0.04 -10.37
C ASN A 44 1.14 -0.17 -10.26
N MET A 45 0.60 -0.26 -9.04
CA MET A 45 -0.85 -0.37 -8.82
C MET A 45 -1.61 0.86 -9.34
N VAL A 46 -1.11 2.06 -9.03
CA VAL A 46 -1.71 3.32 -9.50
C VAL A 46 -1.67 3.39 -11.03
N SER A 47 -0.55 3.01 -11.65
CA SER A 47 -0.40 2.99 -13.11
C SER A 47 -1.37 2.03 -13.77
N PHE A 48 -1.60 0.85 -13.18
CA PHE A 48 -2.61 -0.10 -13.65
C PHE A 48 -4.02 0.49 -13.55
N LEU A 49 -4.38 1.08 -12.41
CA LEU A 49 -5.71 1.66 -12.16
C LEU A 49 -6.00 2.95 -12.95
N ALA A 50 -4.97 3.63 -13.40
CA ALA A 50 -5.09 4.79 -14.30
C ALA A 50 -5.18 4.37 -15.78
N SER A 51 -4.95 3.09 -16.10
CA SER A 51 -4.95 2.61 -17.47
C SER A 51 -6.36 2.29 -17.99
N PRO A 52 -6.58 2.21 -19.32
CA PRO A 52 -7.85 1.76 -19.90
C PRO A 52 -8.24 0.32 -19.51
N ARG A 53 -7.30 -0.46 -18.98
CA ARG A 53 -7.52 -1.87 -18.60
C ARG A 53 -8.51 -2.00 -17.45
N THR A 54 -8.75 -0.93 -16.69
CA THR A 54 -9.60 -0.92 -15.50
C THR A 54 -10.89 -0.13 -15.69
N HIS A 55 -11.38 0.03 -16.93
CA HIS A 55 -12.58 0.82 -17.26
C HIS A 55 -13.84 0.42 -16.48
N TYR A 56 -14.00 -0.86 -16.13
CA TYR A 56 -15.13 -1.37 -15.35
C TYR A 56 -14.85 -1.50 -13.84
N ILE A 57 -13.69 -1.03 -13.38
CA ILE A 57 -13.31 -1.06 -11.96
C ILE A 57 -13.45 0.35 -11.39
N THR A 58 -14.50 0.57 -10.61
CA THR A 58 -14.78 1.86 -9.96
C THR A 58 -15.33 1.67 -8.55
N GLY A 59 -15.05 2.61 -7.65
CA GLY A 59 -15.47 2.57 -6.25
C GLY A 59 -14.68 1.60 -5.38
N ALA A 60 -13.61 0.99 -5.92
CA ALA A 60 -12.84 -0.02 -5.21
C ALA A 60 -11.82 0.60 -4.25
N VAL A 61 -11.60 -0.07 -3.12
CA VAL A 61 -10.42 0.11 -2.27
C VAL A 61 -9.54 -1.11 -2.47
N ILE A 62 -8.32 -0.90 -2.96
CA ILE A 62 -7.41 -1.98 -3.33
C ILE A 62 -6.25 -2.02 -2.33
N PRO A 63 -6.14 -3.08 -1.53
CA PRO A 63 -4.99 -3.34 -0.68
C PRO A 63 -3.70 -3.48 -1.50
N ALA A 64 -2.66 -2.74 -1.11
CA ALA A 64 -1.29 -2.85 -1.58
C ALA A 64 -0.35 -2.97 -0.36
N PHE A 65 -0.64 -3.97 0.47
CA PHE A 65 0.14 -4.31 1.65
C PHE A 65 0.11 -5.81 1.90
N MET A 66 1.14 -6.29 2.57
CA MET A 66 1.23 -7.66 3.05
C MET A 66 1.25 -7.61 4.57
N PHE A 67 0.09 -7.84 5.19
CA PHE A 67 0.01 -8.21 6.59
C PHE A 67 -0.48 -9.66 6.64
N ASP A 68 0.07 -10.45 7.55
CA ASP A 68 -0.51 -11.74 7.88
C ASP A 68 -1.95 -11.54 8.41
N GLU A 69 -2.86 -12.48 8.13
CA GLU A 69 -4.26 -12.41 8.59
C GLU A 69 -4.35 -12.26 10.12
N TYR A 70 -3.34 -12.76 10.85
CA TYR A 70 -3.21 -12.60 12.30
C TYR A 70 -2.82 -11.19 12.75
N ALA A 71 -2.05 -10.44 11.94
CA ALA A 71 -1.64 -9.08 12.27
C ALA A 71 -2.80 -8.07 12.16
N MET A 72 -3.88 -8.41 11.43
CA MET A 72 -5.10 -7.59 11.34
C MET A 72 -5.91 -7.57 12.65
N PHE A 73 -5.71 -8.54 13.55
CA PHE A 73 -6.40 -8.64 14.84
C PHE A 73 -5.54 -8.19 16.03
N ALA A 74 -4.26 -7.91 15.80
CA ALA A 74 -3.40 -7.29 16.81
C ALA A 74 -3.64 -5.78 16.83
N ASP A 75 -3.57 -5.17 18.01
CA ASP A 75 -3.97 -3.80 18.40
C ASP A 75 -3.32 -2.62 17.63
N GLN A 76 -2.64 -2.87 16.51
CA GLN A 76 -2.01 -1.85 15.68
C GLN A 76 -2.93 -1.44 14.53
N ALA A 77 -3.88 -0.56 14.84
CA ALA A 77 -4.55 0.27 13.85
C ALA A 77 -3.55 1.27 13.24
N ILE A 78 -2.59 0.80 12.43
CA ILE A 78 -1.86 1.68 11.50
C ILE A 78 -2.89 2.09 10.46
N ALA A 79 -3.47 3.28 10.61
CA ALA A 79 -4.40 3.83 9.63
C ALA A 79 -3.69 3.88 8.27
N PRO A 80 -4.08 3.03 7.30
CA PRO A 80 -3.36 2.97 6.05
C PRO A 80 -3.64 4.24 5.26
N ALA A 81 -2.61 4.78 4.61
CA ALA A 81 -2.79 5.92 3.74
C ALA A 81 -3.82 5.57 2.65
N ARG A 82 -4.61 6.52 2.18
CA ARG A 82 -5.51 6.31 1.04
C ARG A 82 -5.04 7.19 -0.10
N ALA A 83 -4.56 6.57 -1.18
CA ALA A 83 -4.28 7.28 -2.42
C ALA A 83 -5.51 7.20 -3.34
N VAL A 84 -6.07 8.34 -3.71
CA VAL A 84 -7.20 8.42 -4.63
C VAL A 84 -6.68 8.47 -6.07
N VAL A 85 -7.10 7.51 -6.89
CA VAL A 85 -6.80 7.48 -8.32
C VAL A 85 -8.05 7.91 -9.10
N LYS A 86 -7.90 8.98 -9.88
CA LYS A 86 -8.87 9.41 -10.88
C LYS A 86 -8.41 8.92 -12.25
N LEU A 87 -9.37 8.48 -13.06
CA LEU A 87 -9.09 8.14 -14.45
C LEU A 87 -8.76 9.44 -15.23
N PRO A 88 -7.91 9.37 -16.27
CA PRO A 88 -7.67 10.50 -17.15
C PRO A 88 -8.96 10.96 -17.85
N ASP A 89 -9.08 12.26 -18.12
CA ASP A 89 -10.21 12.81 -18.87
C ASP A 89 -10.31 12.13 -20.24
N GLY A 90 -11.51 11.63 -20.58
CA GLY A 90 -11.79 10.98 -21.87
C GLY A 90 -11.78 9.44 -21.87
N VAL A 91 -11.41 8.79 -20.76
CA VAL A 91 -11.62 7.34 -20.58
C VAL A 91 -13.04 7.14 -20.01
N ARG A 92 -13.97 6.67 -20.86
CA ARG A 92 -15.34 6.29 -20.47
C ARG A 92 -15.37 4.90 -19.83
#